data_AF-A0A0F0HEQ7-F1
#
_entry.id   AF-A0A0F0HEQ7-F1
#
_cell.length_a   1.000
_cell.length_b   1.000
_cell.length_c   1.000
_cell.angle_alpha   90.00
_cell.angle_beta   90.00
_cell.angle_gamma   90.00
#
_symmetry.space_group_name_H-M   'P 1'
#
loop_
_entity.id
_entity.type
_entity.pdbx_description
1 polymer ?
#
loop_
_entity_poly.entity_id
_entity_poly.type
_entity_poly.pdbx_seq_one_letter_code
_entity_poly.pdbx_strand_id
1 'polypeptide(L)' 'MRANCLTLAEALVGTSEVREELDADRVADVLTTTLSPHVLQMIGWPADRCRDWLASTLRASLLRPVRVP' A
#
# COMPACT_ATOMS: atom_id res chain seq x y z
N MET A 1 4.18 -14.36 -0.79
CA MET A 1 3.88 -12.92 -0.97
C MET A 1 2.81 -12.45 -0.01
N ARG A 2 1.57 -12.98 -0.07
CA ARG A 2 0.47 -12.54 0.81
C ARG A 2 0.81 -12.59 2.31
N ALA A 3 1.45 -13.65 2.80
CA ALA A 3 1.87 -13.74 4.21
C ALA A 3 2.78 -12.57 4.63
N ASN A 4 3.75 -12.19 3.79
CA ASN A 4 4.63 -11.05 4.06
C ASN A 4 3.84 -9.73 4.04
N CYS A 5 2.92 -9.57 3.08
CA CYS A 5 2.04 -8.40 3.01
C CYS A 5 1.13 -8.28 4.23
N LEU A 6 0.64 -9.40 4.77
CA LEU A 6 -0.18 -9.42 5.98
C LEU A 6 0.61 -8.97 7.20
N THR A 7 1.84 -9.47 7.40
CA THR A 7 2.70 -9.01 8.50
C THR A 7 2.99 -7.50 8.40
N LEU A 8 3.25 -6.98 7.20
CA LEU A 8 3.41 -5.54 7.00
C LEU A 8 2.12 -4.76 7.25
N ALA A 9 0.98 -5.32 6.86
CA ALA A 9 -0.33 -4.73 7.08
C ALA A 9 -0.68 -4.63 8.57
N GLU A 10 -0.43 -5.68 9.36
CA GLU A 10 -0.59 -5.67 10.82
C GLU A 10 0.24 -4.56 11.47
N ALA A 11 1.51 -4.43 11.06
CA ALA A 11 2.39 -3.37 11.54
C ALA A 11 1.87 -1.98 11.16
N LEU A 12 1.40 -1.79 9.93
CA LEU A 12 0.84 -0.52 9.45
C LEU A 12 -0.44 -0.14 10.20
N VAL A 13 -1.38 -1.07 10.38
CA VAL A 13 -2.61 -0.83 11.16
C VAL A 13 -2.28 -0.45 12.60
N GLY A 14 -1.26 -1.09 13.19
CA GLY A 14 -0.76 -0.77 14.54
C GLY A 14 -0.27 0.68 14.72
N THR A 15 0.08 1.39 13.65
CA THR A 15 0.50 2.80 13.72
C THR A 15 -0.67 3.77 13.95
N SER A 16 -1.91 3.33 13.75
CA SER A 16 -3.11 4.19 13.70
C SER A 16 -3.11 5.26 12.60
N GLU A 17 -2.14 5.28 11.68
CA GLU A 17 -2.11 6.21 10.54
C GLU A 17 -2.96 5.73 9.36
N VAL A 18 -3.28 4.44 9.31
CA VAL A 18 -4.16 3.83 8.32
C VAL A 18 -5.60 4.31 8.52
N ARG A 19 -6.34 4.41 7.42
CA ARG A 19 -7.79 4.69 7.39
C ARG A 19 -8.55 3.74 8.31
N GLU A 20 -9.49 4.27 9.07
CA GLU A 20 -10.21 3.54 10.13
C GLU A 20 -11.05 2.37 9.58
N GLU A 21 -11.49 2.47 8.33
CA GLU A 21 -12.27 1.43 7.64
C GLU A 21 -11.43 0.25 7.11
N LEU A 22 -10.10 0.32 7.21
CA LEU A 22 -9.18 -0.71 6.71
C LEU A 22 -8.59 -1.53 7.86
N ASP A 23 -8.94 -2.81 7.90
CA ASP A 23 -8.27 -3.80 8.75
C ASP A 23 -7.00 -4.37 8.07
N ALA A 24 -6.24 -5.18 8.80
CA ALA A 24 -4.99 -5.74 8.31
C ALA A 24 -5.17 -6.59 7.05
N ASP A 25 -6.26 -7.34 6.92
CA ASP A 25 -6.53 -8.14 5.72
C ASP A 25 -6.77 -7.23 4.50
N ARG A 26 -7.57 -6.18 4.63
CA ARG A 26 -7.81 -5.22 3.54
C ARG A 26 -6.54 -4.48 3.13
N VAL A 27 -5.72 -4.09 4.10
CA VAL A 27 -4.41 -3.48 3.81
C VAL A 27 -3.50 -4.49 3.09
N ALA A 28 -3.48 -5.75 3.51
CA ALA A 28 -2.68 -6.81 2.88
C ALA A 28 -3.10 -7.08 1.43
N ASP A 29 -4.40 -7.01 1.12
CA ASP A 29 -4.93 -7.18 -0.23
C ASP A 29 -4.54 -6.01 -1.15
N VAL A 30 -4.56 -4.77 -0.63
CA VAL A 30 -4.05 -3.59 -1.35
C VAL A 30 -2.56 -3.74 -1.64
N LEU A 31 -1.75 -4.12 -0.64
CA LEU A 31 -0.32 -4.35 -0.81
C LEU A 31 -0.04 -5.48 -1.82
N THR A 32 -0.79 -6.58 -1.74
CA THR A 32 -0.60 -7.72 -2.64
C THR A 32 -0.90 -7.34 -4.09
N THR A 33 -1.95 -6.55 -4.32
CA THR A 33 -2.32 -6.09 -5.66
C THR A 33 -1.30 -5.09 -6.21
N THR A 34 -0.93 -4.09 -5.42
CA THR A 34 -0.05 -2.99 -5.85
C THR A 34 1.41 -3.42 -6.02
N LEU A 35 1.89 -4.34 -5.17
CA LEU A 35 3.26 -4.87 -5.22
C LEU A 35 3.39 -6.13 -6.12
N SER A 36 2.32 -6.50 -6.83
CA SER A 36 2.33 -7.65 -7.73
C SER A 36 3.40 -7.47 -8.83
N PRO A 37 4.34 -8.42 -8.98
CA PRO A 37 5.35 -8.35 -10.04
C PRO A 37 4.72 -8.24 -11.44
N HIS A 38 3.58 -8.90 -11.65
CA HIS A 38 2.87 -8.84 -12.93
C HIS A 38 2.34 -7.44 -13.22
N VAL A 39 1.75 -6.77 -12.23
CA VAL A 39 1.28 -5.38 -12.36
C VAL A 39 2.47 -4.45 -12.66
N LEU A 40 3.55 -4.56 -11.89
CA LEU A 40 4.74 -3.73 -12.09
C LEU A 40 5.39 -3.95 -13.46
N GLN A 41 5.38 -5.19 -13.96
CA GLN A 41 5.89 -5.53 -15.29
C GLN A 41 5.02 -4.95 -16.40
N MET A 42 3.68 -5.03 -16.28
CA MET A 42 2.75 -4.46 -17.28
C MET A 42 2.89 -2.95 -17.41
N ILE A 43 3.14 -2.25 -16.31
CA ILE A 43 3.31 -0.79 -16.32
C ILE A 43 4.57 -0.38 -17.12
N GLY A 44 5.62 -1.21 -17.08
CA GLY A 44 6.82 -1.04 -17.91
C GLY A 44 7.63 0.23 -17.66
N TRP A 45 7.43 0.89 -16.52
CA TRP A 45 8.14 2.13 -16.19
C TRP A 45 9.54 1.87 -15.62
N PRO A 46 10.45 2.87 -15.70
CA PRO A 46 11.71 2.85 -14.96
C PRO A 46 11.48 2.67 -13.46
N ALA A 47 12.44 2.02 -12.79
CA ALA A 47 12.32 1.67 -11.38
C ALA A 47 12.02 2.87 -10.47
N ASP A 48 12.65 4.03 -10.71
CA ASP A 48 12.40 5.26 -9.94
C ASP A 48 10.93 5.72 -10.06
N ARG A 49 10.42 5.75 -11.29
CA ARG A 49 9.04 6.13 -11.56
C ARG A 49 8.04 5.15 -10.95
N CYS A 50 8.34 3.85 -10.99
CA CYS A 50 7.54 2.83 -10.29
C CYS A 50 7.52 3.05 -8.78
N ARG A 51 8.67 3.39 -8.16
CA ARG A 51 8.77 3.67 -6.73
C ARG A 51 7.95 4.88 -6.32
N ASP A 52 8.07 5.98 -7.06
CA ASP A 52 7.33 7.22 -6.78
C ASP A 52 5.83 7.00 -6.88
N TRP A 53 5.39 6.30 -7.93
CA TRP A 53 3.99 5.94 -8.11
C TRP A 53 3.50 5.02 -6.99
N LEU A 54 4.23 3.95 -6.65
CA LEU A 54 3.87 3.04 -5.57
C LEU A 54 3.70 3.79 -4.24
N ALA A 55 4.66 4.64 -3.88
CA ALA A 55 4.61 5.42 -2.66
C ALA A 55 3.38 6.35 -2.65
N SER A 56 3.12 7.05 -3.76
CA SER A 56 1.96 7.93 -3.88
C SER A 56 0.64 7.16 -3.79
N THR A 57 0.52 6.04 -4.51
CA THR A 57 -0.68 5.21 -4.54
C THR A 57 -0.95 4.58 -3.19
N LEU A 58 0.07 4.04 -2.52
CA LEU A 58 -0.10 3.43 -1.19
C LEU A 58 -0.49 4.48 -0.15
N ARG A 59 0.12 5.67 -0.16
CA ARG A 59 -0.27 6.76 0.73
C ARG A 59 -1.73 7.16 0.51
N ALA A 60 -2.13 7.38 -0.75
CA ALA A 60 -3.49 7.78 -1.09
C ALA A 60 -4.53 6.71 -0.70
N SER A 61 -4.21 5.43 -0.90
CA SER A 61 -5.14 4.32 -0.64
C SER A 61 -5.23 3.95 0.84
N LEU A 62 -4.12 3.99 1.58
CA LEU A 62 -4.05 3.41 2.92
C LEU A 62 -4.14 4.45 4.04
N LEU A 63 -3.55 5.63 3.86
CA LEU A 63 -3.41 6.59 4.95
C LEU A 63 -4.64 7.48 5.08
N ARG A 64 -4.88 7.93 6.32
CA ARG A 64 -5.89 8.95 6.60
C ARG A 64 -5.58 10.21 5.80
N PRO A 65 -6.61 10.90 5.25
CA PRO A 65 -6.39 12.23 4.68
C PRO A 65 -5.81 13.13 5.75
N VAL A 66 -4.72 13.85 5.42
CA VAL A 66 -4.22 14.92 6.30
C VAL A 66 -5.32 15.97 6.36
N ARG A 67 -6.01 16.07 7.50
CA ARG A 67 -6.89 17.20 7.77
C ARG A 67 -5.98 18.42 7.94
N VAL A 68 -5.92 19.26 6.91
CA VAL A 68 -5.38 20.61 7.06
C VAL A 68 -6.40 21.39 7.89
N PRO A 69 -5.99 22.00 9.02
CA PRO A 69 -6.88 22.79 9.88
C PRO A 69 -7.44 24.03 9.19
#